data_AF-A0AA38MBJ1-F1
#
_entry.id   AF-A0AA38MBJ1-F1
#
_cell.length_a   1.000
_cell.length_b   1.000
_cell.length_c   1.000
_cell.angle_alpha   90.00
_cell.angle_beta   90.00
_cell.angle_gamma   90.00
#
_symmetry.space_group_name_H-M   'P 1'
#
loop_
_entity.id
_entity.type
_entity.pdbx_description
1 polymer ?
#
loop_
_entity_poly.entity_id
_entity_poly.type
_entity_poly.pdbx_seq_one_letter_code
_entity_poly.pdbx_strand_id
1 'polypeptide(L)'
;MLDRVVEDKEWNRIIETERPTETYQSRIVRDKHRKAENLQNMVEEVGFGEFSVRSNSNKIYKVVYGDRVCRNDCRLMYCVVCQICLHHYKCQCPEFMIKNNLCKHMHMVALFERERYECGLGQTKDTFTDLEEHNYCKRVLMETENEHNYCDMQKNEEVKMLIENNQQTPLPLDDETFRKLKQESLNNTLNALNIDDFKELMSNIDGWLRKKNEKNLTKKGVQETQQYYPVSEQI
;
A
#
# COMPACT_ATOMS: atom_id res chain seq x y z
N MET A 1 16.05 17.64 -23.65
CA MET A 1 16.49 16.22 -23.54
C MET A 1 17.41 16.04 -22.32
N LEU A 2 18.31 16.99 -22.05
CA LEU A 2 19.12 17.05 -20.83
C LEU A 2 18.28 17.16 -19.55
N ASP A 3 17.24 17.99 -19.53
CA ASP A 3 16.42 18.22 -18.32
C ASP A 3 15.74 16.95 -17.80
N ARG A 4 15.25 16.10 -18.70
CA ARG A 4 14.63 14.82 -18.34
C ARG A 4 15.64 13.84 -17.72
N VAL A 5 16.88 13.84 -18.21
CA VAL A 5 17.96 13.00 -17.67
C VAL A 5 18.44 13.52 -16.31
N VAL A 6 18.41 14.83 -16.10
CA VAL A 6 18.71 15.45 -14.81
C VAL A 6 17.61 15.12 -13.80
N GLU A 7 16.34 15.31 -14.15
CA GLU A 7 15.19 14.95 -13.30
C GLU A 7 15.21 13.47 -12.91
N ASP A 8 15.38 12.55 -13.86
CA ASP A 8 15.41 11.11 -13.58
C ASP A 8 16.58 10.74 -12.64
N LYS A 9 17.75 11.38 -12.80
CA LYS A 9 18.89 11.17 -11.90
C LYS A 9 18.67 11.73 -10.49
N GLU A 10 17.99 12.87 -10.37
CA GLU A 10 17.65 13.45 -9.07
C GLU A 10 16.62 12.60 -8.33
N TRP A 11 15.58 12.12 -9.02
CA TRP A 11 14.60 11.21 -8.45
C TRP A 11 15.21 9.86 -8.05
N ASN A 12 16.06 9.29 -8.90
CA ASN A 12 16.75 8.04 -8.56
C ASN A 12 17.63 8.19 -7.32
N ARG A 13 18.35 9.33 -7.17
CA ARG A 13 19.10 9.61 -5.94
C ARG A 13 18.21 9.62 -4.69
N ILE A 14 17.02 10.21 -4.76
CA ILE A 14 16.08 10.23 -3.62
C ILE A 14 15.61 8.80 -3.29
N ILE A 15 15.36 7.97 -4.30
CA ILE A 15 14.91 6.59 -4.14
C ILE A 15 16.06 5.69 -3.60
N GLU A 16 17.28 5.92 -4.07
CA GLU A 16 18.48 5.16 -3.72
C GLU A 16 19.10 5.61 -2.39
N THR A 17 18.73 6.78 -1.87
CA THR A 17 19.22 7.24 -0.57
C THR A 17 18.74 6.30 0.52
N GLU A 18 19.69 5.59 1.12
CA GLU A 18 19.41 4.74 2.28
C GLU A 18 18.90 5.58 3.44
N ARG A 19 17.82 5.09 4.07
CA ARG A 19 17.24 5.76 5.22
C ARG A 19 18.28 5.76 6.35
N PRO A 20 18.54 6.90 7.01
CA PRO A 20 19.42 6.94 8.17
C PRO A 20 18.94 5.93 9.22
N THR A 21 19.90 5.25 9.87
CA THR A 21 19.64 4.24 10.91
C THR A 21 18.76 4.78 12.04
N GLU A 22 18.93 6.05 12.41
CA GLU A 22 18.10 6.74 13.39
C GLU A 22 17.42 7.97 12.77
N THR A 23 16.11 7.90 12.57
CA THR A 23 15.30 9.06 12.16
C THR A 23 14.41 9.54 13.31
N TYR A 24 13.94 10.80 13.24
CA TYR A 24 12.90 11.30 14.16
C TYR A 24 11.70 10.35 14.25
N GLN A 25 11.32 9.79 13.10
CA GLN A 25 10.26 8.81 13.00
C GLN A 25 10.61 7.49 13.72
N SER A 26 11.86 7.01 13.60
CA SER A 26 12.34 5.84 14.34
C SER A 26 12.22 6.05 15.86
N ARG A 27 12.51 7.26 16.34
CA ARG A 27 12.34 7.64 17.76
C ARG A 27 10.87 7.61 18.20
N ILE A 28 9.95 8.13 17.38
CA ILE A 28 8.52 8.07 17.67
C ILE A 28 8.07 6.61 17.80
N VAL A 29 8.39 5.78 16.80
CA VAL A 29 7.99 4.37 16.79
C VAL A 29 8.50 3.66 18.05
N ARG A 30 9.77 3.88 18.42
CA ARG A 30 10.35 3.29 19.64
C ARG A 30 9.68 3.77 20.92
N ASP A 31 9.33 5.06 21.01
CA ASP A 31 8.60 5.58 22.17
C ASP A 31 7.21 4.94 22.29
N LYS A 32 6.52 4.72 21.16
CA LYS A 32 5.22 4.03 21.13
C LYS A 32 5.34 2.55 21.48
N HIS A 33 6.36 1.89 20.97
CA HIS A 33 6.71 0.51 21.32
C HIS A 33 6.92 0.35 22.83
N ARG A 34 7.79 1.16 23.42
CA ARG A 34 8.06 1.13 24.87
C ARG A 34 6.81 1.41 25.70
N LYS A 35 5.91 2.29 25.22
CA LYS A 35 4.62 2.53 25.88
C LYS A 35 3.70 1.32 25.81
N ALA A 36 3.76 0.53 24.74
CA ALA A 36 2.99 -0.70 24.60
C ALA A 36 3.51 -1.82 25.53
N GLU A 37 4.83 -1.96 25.67
CA GLU A 37 5.44 -2.94 26.60
C GLU A 37 4.97 -2.72 28.04
N ASN A 38 4.87 -1.46 28.47
CA ASN A 38 4.37 -1.12 29.80
C ASN A 38 2.86 -1.37 30.00
N LEU A 39 2.13 -1.76 28.96
CA LEU A 39 0.68 -1.98 28.95
C LEU A 39 0.30 -3.41 28.56
N GLN A 40 1.22 -4.36 28.71
CA GLN A 40 0.97 -5.78 28.47
C GLN A 40 -0.30 -6.26 29.20
N ASN A 41 -1.06 -7.15 28.56
CA ASN A 41 -2.33 -7.75 29.03
C ASN A 41 -3.61 -6.90 28.91
N MET A 42 -3.65 -5.90 28.02
CA MET A 42 -4.88 -5.13 27.75
C MET A 42 -5.41 -5.31 26.32
N VAL A 43 -5.12 -6.45 25.70
CA VAL A 43 -5.56 -6.82 24.36
C VAL A 43 -6.44 -8.05 24.44
N GLU A 44 -7.59 -7.99 23.80
CA GLU A 44 -8.51 -9.11 23.65
C GLU A 44 -8.83 -9.28 22.17
N GLU A 45 -8.79 -10.51 21.67
CA GLU A 45 -9.24 -10.82 20.31
C GLU A 45 -10.75 -11.02 20.35
N VAL A 46 -11.48 -10.19 19.60
CA VAL A 46 -12.95 -10.18 19.59
C VAL A 46 -13.54 -10.86 18.35
N GLY A 47 -12.70 -11.13 17.36
CA GLY A 47 -13.03 -11.82 16.11
C GLY A 47 -11.75 -12.08 15.31
N PHE A 48 -11.86 -12.87 14.25
CA PHE A 48 -10.70 -13.20 13.41
C PHE A 48 -10.05 -11.92 12.87
N GLY A 49 -8.82 -11.64 13.30
CA GLY A 49 -8.08 -10.44 12.91
C GLY A 49 -8.64 -9.12 13.44
N GLU A 50 -9.50 -9.17 14.47
CA GLU A 50 -10.05 -8.02 15.14
C GLU A 50 -9.73 -8.03 16.64
N PHE A 51 -9.12 -6.95 17.11
CA PHE A 51 -8.61 -6.80 18.46
C PHE A 51 -9.24 -5.60 19.16
N SER A 52 -9.64 -5.82 20.41
CA SER A 52 -10.06 -4.79 21.35
C SER A 52 -8.89 -4.45 22.27
N VAL A 53 -8.42 -3.21 22.22
CA VAL A 53 -7.26 -2.75 22.99
C VAL A 53 -7.66 -1.68 23.98
N ARG A 54 -7.45 -1.93 25.27
CA ARG A 54 -7.71 -0.94 26.33
C ARG A 54 -6.45 -0.09 26.56
N SER A 55 -6.63 1.23 26.56
CA SER A 55 -5.58 2.22 26.88
C SER A 55 -5.56 2.56 28.37
N ASN A 56 -4.49 3.20 28.87
CA ASN A 56 -4.40 3.69 30.26
C ASN A 56 -5.60 4.53 30.72
N SER A 57 -6.27 5.21 29.81
CA SER A 57 -7.46 6.02 30.10
C SER A 57 -8.75 5.20 30.20
N ASN A 58 -8.67 3.88 30.25
CA ASN A 58 -9.77 2.92 30.14
C ASN A 58 -10.61 3.04 28.86
N LYS A 59 -10.16 3.85 27.88
CA LYS A 59 -10.75 3.89 26.55
C LYS A 59 -10.37 2.65 25.77
N ILE A 60 -11.34 2.07 25.08
CA ILE A 60 -11.17 0.90 24.23
C ILE A 60 -11.03 1.37 22.78
N TYR A 61 -10.05 0.82 22.08
CA TYR A 61 -9.81 1.08 20.66
C TYR A 61 -9.84 -0.23 19.89
N LYS A 62 -10.50 -0.21 18.73
CA LYS A 62 -10.46 -1.34 17.80
C LYS A 62 -9.19 -1.26 16.96
N VAL A 63 -8.51 -2.39 16.85
CA VAL A 63 -7.39 -2.63 15.93
C VAL A 63 -7.77 -3.80 15.04
N VAL A 64 -7.58 -3.66 13.73
CA VAL A 64 -7.83 -4.71 12.74
C VAL A 64 -6.61 -4.88 11.85
N TYR A 65 -6.46 -6.00 11.16
CA TYR A 65 -5.45 -6.10 10.11
C TYR A 65 -5.67 -5.04 9.02
N GLY A 66 -4.57 -4.57 8.43
CA GLY A 66 -4.66 -3.67 7.29
C GLY A 66 -5.07 -4.38 6.01
N ASP A 67 -5.78 -3.68 5.13
CA ASP A 67 -6.24 -4.22 3.84
C ASP A 67 -5.10 -4.58 2.86
N ARG A 68 -3.85 -4.26 3.19
CA ARG A 68 -2.69 -4.47 2.31
C ARG A 68 -1.65 -5.30 3.02
N VAL A 69 -1.36 -6.47 2.46
CA VAL A 69 -0.16 -7.23 2.81
C VAL A 69 1.04 -6.44 2.30
N CYS A 70 1.81 -5.89 3.24
CA CYS A 70 3.03 -5.20 2.90
C CYS A 70 4.17 -6.21 2.87
N ARG A 71 4.83 -6.34 1.72
CA ARG A 71 6.02 -7.18 1.59
C ARG A 71 7.21 -6.55 2.30
N ASN A 72 8.30 -7.31 2.43
CA ASN A 72 9.54 -6.91 3.13
C ASN A 72 10.24 -5.66 2.56
N ASP A 73 9.71 -5.03 1.52
CA ASP A 73 10.21 -3.81 0.88
C ASP A 73 9.56 -2.53 1.40
N CYS A 74 8.76 -2.60 2.48
CA CYS A 74 8.17 -1.42 3.10
C CYS A 74 9.25 -0.48 3.68
N ARG A 75 9.59 0.57 2.93
CA ARG A 75 10.55 1.61 3.37
C ARG A 75 9.93 2.63 4.33
N LEU A 76 8.63 2.50 4.63
CA LEU A 76 7.86 3.44 5.43
C LEU A 76 7.64 2.91 6.86
N MET A 77 7.77 3.80 7.84
CA MET A 77 7.42 3.62 9.26
C MET A 77 7.40 2.16 9.76
N TYR A 78 8.59 1.62 10.03
CA TYR A 78 8.80 0.24 10.47
C TYR A 78 9.27 0.20 11.93
N CYS A 79 8.74 -0.75 12.70
CA CYS A 79 9.24 -1.09 14.00
C CYS A 79 10.11 -2.33 13.91
N VAL A 80 11.40 -2.18 14.21
CA VAL A 80 12.35 -3.31 14.19
C VAL A 80 12.02 -4.35 15.26
N VAL A 81 11.57 -3.93 16.45
CA VAL A 81 11.29 -4.84 17.57
C VAL A 81 10.04 -5.68 17.32
N CYS A 82 8.93 -5.04 16.92
CA CYS A 82 7.69 -5.75 16.59
C CYS A 82 7.73 -6.40 15.19
N GLN A 83 8.68 -6.01 14.35
CA GLN A 83 8.77 -6.38 12.94
C GLN A 83 7.53 -6.03 12.09
N ILE A 84 6.83 -4.95 12.45
CA ILE A 84 5.63 -4.47 11.75
C ILE A 84 5.86 -3.13 11.08
N CYS A 85 5.18 -2.91 9.95
CA CYS A 85 5.05 -1.58 9.35
C CYS A 85 3.65 -1.00 9.61
N LEU A 86 3.49 0.28 9.30
CA LEU A 86 2.21 0.99 9.40
C LEU A 86 1.03 0.25 8.72
N HIS A 87 1.28 -0.46 7.62
CA HIS A 87 0.23 -1.15 6.86
C HIS A 87 -0.27 -2.44 7.52
N HIS A 88 0.47 -2.99 8.47
CA HIS A 88 0.16 -4.31 9.04
C HIS A 88 -1.17 -4.28 9.81
N TYR A 89 -1.46 -3.17 10.50
CA TYR A 89 -2.73 -2.98 11.21
C TYR A 89 -3.38 -1.65 10.86
N LYS A 90 -4.65 -1.52 11.20
CA LYS A 90 -5.39 -0.26 11.27
C LYS A 90 -5.97 -0.09 12.66
N CYS A 91 -5.70 1.06 13.27
CA CYS A 91 -6.21 1.39 14.60
C CYS A 91 -7.17 2.59 14.54
N GLN A 92 -8.29 2.53 15.26
CA GLN A 92 -9.23 3.64 15.34
C GLN A 92 -8.77 4.80 16.25
N CYS A 93 -7.58 4.73 16.84
CA CYS A 93 -7.11 5.77 17.75
C CYS A 93 -6.66 7.04 16.98
N PRO A 94 -6.73 8.22 17.62
CA PRO A 94 -6.32 9.48 16.97
C PRO A 94 -4.85 9.50 16.52
N GLU A 95 -3.97 8.74 17.18
CA GLU A 95 -2.57 8.67 16.80
C GLU A 95 -2.37 8.03 15.42
N PHE A 96 -3.18 7.02 15.09
CA PHE A 96 -3.16 6.41 13.78
C PHE A 96 -3.99 7.24 12.78
N MET A 97 -5.24 7.56 13.12
CA MET A 97 -6.18 8.23 12.20
C MET A 97 -5.71 9.62 11.74
N ILE A 98 -4.99 10.36 12.59
CA ILE A 98 -4.55 11.72 12.27
C ILE A 98 -3.09 11.74 11.84
N LYS A 99 -2.21 11.04 12.56
CA LYS A 99 -0.76 11.13 12.34
C LYS A 99 -0.21 10.05 11.42
N ASN A 100 -1.02 9.06 11.05
CA ASN A 100 -0.65 7.93 10.20
C ASN A 100 0.65 7.25 10.68
N ASN A 101 0.72 7.00 11.99
CA ASN A 101 1.88 6.44 12.66
C ASN A 101 1.54 5.13 13.36
N LEU A 102 2.54 4.26 13.54
CA LEU A 102 2.47 3.11 14.43
C LEU A 102 2.15 3.60 15.85
N CYS A 103 0.93 3.33 16.30
CA CYS A 103 0.46 3.72 17.61
C CYS A 103 0.75 2.63 18.64
N LYS A 104 0.74 2.99 19.92
CA LYS A 104 0.95 2.02 21.01
C LYS A 104 -0.02 0.83 20.93
N HIS A 105 -1.26 1.01 20.48
CA HIS A 105 -2.24 -0.08 20.40
C HIS A 105 -1.86 -1.13 19.35
N MET A 106 -1.29 -0.71 18.21
CA MET A 106 -0.82 -1.64 17.18
C MET A 106 0.39 -2.45 17.69
N HIS A 107 1.29 -1.80 18.44
CA HIS A 107 2.40 -2.50 19.10
C HIS A 107 1.91 -3.50 20.14
N MET A 108 0.88 -3.16 20.94
CA MET A 108 0.31 -4.09 21.91
C MET A 108 -0.27 -5.34 21.25
N VAL A 109 -0.97 -5.18 20.12
CA VAL A 109 -1.49 -6.32 19.35
C VAL A 109 -0.34 -7.19 18.83
N ALA A 110 0.70 -6.58 18.24
CA ALA A 110 1.86 -7.34 17.76
C ALA A 110 2.57 -8.13 18.87
N LEU A 111 2.71 -7.54 20.07
CA LEU A 111 3.28 -8.22 21.23
C LEU A 111 2.37 -9.36 21.71
N PHE A 112 1.07 -9.11 21.80
CA PHE A 112 0.07 -10.11 22.20
C PHE A 112 0.07 -11.31 21.24
N GLU A 113 0.10 -11.06 19.93
CA GLU A 113 0.16 -12.12 18.94
C GLU A 113 1.45 -12.93 19.07
N ARG A 114 2.61 -12.26 19.19
CA ARG A 114 3.90 -12.94 19.40
C ARG A 114 3.88 -13.87 20.61
N GLU A 115 3.36 -13.40 21.75
CA GLU A 115 3.26 -14.20 22.99
C GLU A 115 2.37 -15.45 22.80
N ARG A 116 1.30 -15.36 21.99
CA ARG A 116 0.43 -16.53 21.70
C ARG A 116 1.14 -17.60 20.88
N TYR A 117 2.00 -17.20 19.94
CA TYR A 117 2.77 -18.15 19.14
C TYR A 117 3.89 -18.82 19.96
N GLU A 118 4.54 -18.09 20.87
CA GLU A 118 5.60 -18.64 21.73
C GLU A 118 5.05 -19.65 22.75
N CYS A 119 3.86 -19.41 23.32
CA CYS A 119 3.19 -20.35 24.22
C CYS A 119 2.76 -21.66 23.51
N GLY A 120 2.53 -21.65 22.20
CA GLY A 120 2.17 -22.84 21.42
C GLY A 120 3.34 -23.75 21.07
N LEU A 121 4.58 -23.26 21.16
CA LEU A 121 5.78 -23.95 20.68
C LEU A 121 6.79 -24.36 21.77
N GLY A 122 6.53 -24.03 23.04
CA GLY A 122 7.29 -24.59 24.17
C GLY A 122 8.81 -24.37 24.09
N GLN A 123 9.28 -23.23 23.58
CA GLN A 123 10.70 -22.90 23.59
C GLN A 123 10.96 -21.68 24.47
N THR A 124 11.92 -21.86 25.39
CA THR A 124 12.34 -20.90 26.40
C THR A 124 13.08 -19.73 25.79
N LYS A 125 12.90 -18.56 26.42
CA LYS A 125 13.64 -17.32 26.19
C LYS A 125 15.15 -17.58 26.20
N ASP A 126 15.76 -17.58 25.02
CA ASP A 126 17.18 -17.28 24.89
C ASP A 126 17.36 -16.11 23.94
N THR A 127 18.26 -15.23 24.35
CA THR A 127 18.77 -14.05 23.66
C THR A 127 19.21 -14.37 22.24
N PHE A 128 18.68 -13.69 21.21
CA PHE A 128 19.08 -13.91 19.81
C PHE A 128 19.60 -12.65 19.12
N THR A 129 20.69 -12.85 18.37
CA THR A 129 21.49 -11.87 17.62
C THR A 129 20.96 -11.60 16.22
N ASP A 130 21.22 -10.38 15.73
CA ASP A 130 20.65 -9.66 14.57
C ASP A 130 20.67 -10.35 13.16
N LEU A 131 21.16 -11.58 12.99
CA LEU A 131 21.30 -12.20 11.65
C LEU A 131 20.33 -13.34 11.32
N GLU A 132 19.67 -13.96 12.31
CA GLU A 132 18.82 -15.14 12.06
C GLU A 132 17.31 -14.81 11.94
N GLU A 133 16.88 -13.60 12.33
CA GLU A 133 15.49 -13.14 12.27
C GLU A 133 14.92 -13.06 10.84
N HIS A 134 15.76 -12.88 9.81
CA HIS A 134 15.30 -12.70 8.43
C HIS A 134 14.72 -13.98 7.80
N ASN A 135 15.14 -15.17 8.27
CA ASN A 135 14.66 -16.44 7.73
C ASN A 135 13.36 -16.93 8.42
N TYR A 136 13.10 -16.52 9.66
CA TYR A 136 11.89 -16.93 10.38
C TYR A 136 10.64 -16.20 9.86
N CYS A 137 10.76 -14.90 9.57
CA CYS A 137 9.67 -14.09 9.01
C CYS A 137 9.22 -14.59 7.62
N LYS A 138 10.14 -15.14 6.82
CA LYS A 138 9.84 -15.74 5.51
C LYS A 138 8.95 -16.99 5.62
N ARG A 139 8.98 -17.69 6.76
CA ARG A 139 8.22 -18.91 7.00
C ARG A 139 6.79 -18.61 7.51
N VAL A 140 6.63 -17.59 8.37
CA VAL A 140 5.33 -17.16 8.93
C VAL A 140 4.47 -16.40 7.91
N LEU A 141 5.09 -15.61 7.02
CA LEU A 141 4.38 -14.99 5.90
C LEU A 141 3.83 -16.04 4.93
N MET A 142 4.52 -17.18 4.74
CA MET A 142 4.02 -18.28 3.88
C MET A 142 2.81 -19.00 4.48
N GLU A 143 2.68 -19.09 5.81
CA GLU A 143 1.54 -19.75 6.47
C GLU A 143 0.29 -18.86 6.47
N THR A 144 0.45 -17.55 6.70
CA THR A 144 -0.65 -16.57 6.59
C THR A 144 -1.06 -16.28 5.14
N GLU A 145 -0.11 -16.31 4.19
CA GLU A 145 -0.40 -16.33 2.75
C GLU A 145 -1.16 -17.60 2.35
N ASN A 146 -0.92 -18.75 2.99
CA ASN A 146 -1.67 -19.98 2.72
C ASN A 146 -3.10 -19.93 3.26
N GLU A 147 -3.35 -19.35 4.43
CA GLU A 147 -4.71 -19.20 4.98
C GLU A 147 -5.53 -18.12 4.24
N HIS A 148 -4.90 -17.00 3.86
CA HIS A 148 -5.54 -15.99 3.00
C HIS A 148 -5.76 -16.52 1.57
N ASN A 149 -4.79 -17.27 1.00
CA ASN A 149 -4.99 -17.97 -0.27
C ASN A 149 -6.09 -19.01 -0.19
N TYR A 150 -6.28 -19.69 0.95
CA TYR A 150 -7.34 -20.69 1.10
C TYR A 150 -8.73 -20.02 1.11
N CYS A 151 -8.87 -18.87 1.77
CA CYS A 151 -10.09 -18.07 1.75
C CYS A 151 -10.36 -17.45 0.36
N ASP A 152 -9.33 -16.95 -0.32
CA ASP A 152 -9.45 -16.42 -1.68
C ASP A 152 -9.62 -17.52 -2.74
N MET A 153 -9.07 -18.72 -2.53
CA MET A 153 -9.34 -19.92 -3.33
C MET A 153 -10.80 -20.35 -3.19
N GLN A 154 -11.36 -20.37 -1.98
CA GLN A 154 -12.76 -20.73 -1.76
C GLN A 154 -13.73 -19.74 -2.44
N LYS A 155 -13.45 -18.44 -2.35
CA LYS A 155 -14.22 -17.41 -3.08
C LYS A 155 -14.04 -17.52 -4.59
N ASN A 156 -12.83 -17.82 -5.05
CA ASN A 156 -12.56 -18.04 -6.48
C ASN A 156 -13.17 -19.34 -6.99
N GLU A 157 -13.29 -20.39 -6.18
CA GLU A 157 -14.01 -21.63 -6.52
C GLU A 157 -15.51 -21.40 -6.58
N GLU A 158 -16.09 -20.62 -5.67
CA GLU A 158 -17.50 -20.19 -5.78
C GLU A 158 -17.74 -19.38 -7.05
N VAL A 159 -16.85 -18.44 -7.37
CA VAL A 159 -16.91 -17.66 -8.63
C VAL A 159 -16.70 -18.57 -9.84
N LYS A 160 -15.80 -19.57 -9.77
CA LYS A 160 -15.54 -20.52 -10.84
C LYS A 160 -16.71 -21.47 -11.06
N MET A 161 -17.39 -21.93 -10.01
CA MET A 161 -18.62 -22.72 -10.13
C MET A 161 -19.80 -21.88 -10.68
N LEU A 162 -19.84 -20.57 -10.37
CA LEU A 162 -20.80 -19.65 -10.99
C LEU A 162 -20.50 -19.40 -12.48
N ILE A 163 -19.23 -19.39 -12.87
CA ILE A 163 -18.78 -19.28 -14.27
C ILE A 163 -19.03 -20.60 -15.02
N GLU A 164 -18.76 -21.76 -14.42
CA GLU A 164 -18.92 -23.08 -15.05
C GLU A 164 -20.40 -23.46 -15.27
N ASN A 165 -21.32 -22.95 -14.45
CA ASN A 165 -22.77 -23.11 -14.66
C ASN A 165 -23.35 -22.20 -15.76
N ASN A 166 -22.58 -21.22 -16.27
CA ASN A 166 -22.93 -20.42 -17.44
C ASN A 166 -21.97 -20.79 -18.57
N GLN A 167 -22.35 -21.79 -19.37
CA GLN A 167 -21.55 -22.30 -20.48
C GLN A 167 -21.15 -21.19 -21.47
N GLN A 168 -19.98 -20.61 -21.27
CA GLN A 168 -19.14 -19.98 -22.28
C GLN A 168 -17.73 -19.87 -21.72
N THR A 169 -16.90 -20.84 -22.08
CA THR A 169 -15.44 -20.71 -22.03
C THR A 169 -15.02 -19.39 -22.68
N PRO A 170 -14.24 -18.51 -22.01
CA PRO A 170 -13.76 -17.30 -22.67
C PRO A 170 -12.74 -17.72 -23.73
N LEU A 171 -13.17 -17.74 -24.98
CA LEU A 171 -12.26 -17.62 -26.11
C LEU A 171 -11.45 -16.32 -25.96
N PRO A 172 -10.21 -16.25 -26.49
CA PRO A 172 -9.48 -15.00 -26.50
C PRO A 172 -10.34 -13.96 -27.22
N LEU A 173 -10.88 -13.00 -26.46
CA LEU A 173 -11.68 -11.91 -27.01
C LEU A 173 -10.76 -11.09 -27.90
N ASP A 174 -11.10 -11.01 -29.17
CA ASP A 174 -10.46 -10.08 -30.09
C ASP A 174 -10.62 -8.64 -29.54
N ASP A 175 -9.62 -7.80 -29.80
CA ASP A 175 -9.54 -6.43 -29.25
C ASP A 175 -10.80 -5.61 -29.54
N GLU A 176 -11.52 -5.94 -30.61
CA GLU A 176 -12.78 -5.30 -30.97
C GLU A 176 -13.92 -5.68 -30.04
N THR A 177 -14.09 -6.97 -29.72
CA THR A 177 -15.12 -7.42 -28.78
C THR A 177 -14.83 -6.95 -27.36
N PHE A 178 -13.56 -6.90 -26.95
CA PHE A 178 -13.17 -6.32 -25.67
C PHE A 178 -13.56 -4.83 -25.57
N ARG A 179 -13.32 -4.05 -26.64
CA ARG A 179 -13.74 -2.64 -26.68
C ARG A 179 -15.25 -2.47 -26.58
N LYS A 180 -16.02 -3.29 -27.29
CA LYS A 180 -17.49 -3.25 -27.25
C LYS A 180 -18.02 -3.54 -25.85
N LEU A 181 -17.50 -4.57 -25.17
CA LEU A 181 -17.88 -4.89 -23.79
C LEU A 181 -17.55 -3.77 -22.80
N LYS A 182 -16.38 -3.14 -22.94
CA LYS A 182 -16.02 -2.00 -22.09
C LYS A 182 -16.90 -0.78 -22.35
N GLN A 183 -17.26 -0.54 -23.60
CA GLN A 183 -18.16 0.55 -23.97
C GLN A 183 -19.58 0.33 -23.42
N GLU A 184 -20.08 -0.90 -23.48
CA GLU A 184 -21.40 -1.25 -22.94
C GLU A 184 -21.43 -1.13 -21.41
N SER A 185 -20.41 -1.65 -20.73
CA SER A 185 -20.26 -1.47 -19.28
C SER A 185 -20.24 0.00 -18.90
N LEU A 186 -19.52 0.84 -19.65
CA LEU A 186 -19.47 2.27 -19.41
C LEU A 186 -20.84 2.93 -19.62
N ASN A 187 -21.54 2.60 -20.70
CA ASN A 187 -22.88 3.13 -20.97
C ASN A 187 -23.87 2.79 -19.86
N ASN A 188 -23.82 1.55 -19.36
CA ASN A 188 -24.69 1.13 -18.25
C ASN A 188 -24.38 1.92 -16.97
N THR A 189 -23.10 2.15 -16.66
CA THR A 189 -22.71 3.00 -15.54
C THR A 189 -23.17 4.44 -15.72
N LEU A 190 -23.01 5.02 -16.92
CA LEU A 190 -23.44 6.38 -17.21
C LEU A 190 -24.96 6.55 -17.10
N ASN A 191 -25.73 5.56 -17.55
CA ASN A 191 -27.19 5.56 -17.45
C ASN A 191 -27.70 5.39 -16.01
N ALA A 192 -26.89 4.82 -15.12
CA ALA A 192 -27.24 4.63 -13.71
C ALA A 192 -26.95 5.87 -12.84
N LEU A 193 -26.22 6.87 -13.36
CA LEU A 193 -25.92 8.09 -12.64
C LEU A 193 -27.11 9.05 -12.66
N ASN A 194 -27.29 9.79 -11.56
CA ASN A 194 -28.21 10.93 -11.55
C ASN A 194 -27.61 12.10 -12.35
N ILE A 195 -28.46 13.10 -12.65
CA ILE A 195 -28.08 14.19 -13.56
C ILE A 195 -26.95 15.08 -13.02
N ASP A 196 -26.81 15.19 -11.69
CA ASP A 196 -25.81 16.04 -11.07
C ASP A 196 -24.45 15.34 -11.02
N ASP A 197 -24.42 14.05 -10.66
CA ASP A 197 -23.23 13.20 -10.72
C ASP A 197 -22.72 13.05 -12.16
N PHE A 198 -23.63 12.93 -13.13
CA PHE A 198 -23.27 12.88 -14.55
C PHE A 198 -22.61 14.18 -15.02
N LYS A 199 -23.14 15.35 -14.61
CA LYS A 199 -22.54 16.66 -14.94
C LYS A 199 -21.16 16.83 -14.32
N GLU A 200 -20.98 16.40 -13.07
CA GLU A 200 -19.68 16.45 -12.39
C GLU A 200 -18.65 15.56 -13.12
N LEU A 201 -19.04 14.33 -13.46
CA LEU A 201 -18.20 13.41 -14.22
C LEU A 201 -17.79 14.00 -15.57
N MET A 202 -18.73 14.55 -16.34
CA MET A 202 -18.44 15.15 -17.65
C MET A 202 -17.52 16.38 -17.55
N SER A 203 -17.73 17.24 -16.54
CA SER A 203 -16.84 18.39 -16.28
C SER A 203 -15.40 17.95 -16.00
N ASN A 204 -15.23 16.87 -15.23
CA ASN A 204 -13.93 16.29 -14.94
C ASN A 204 -13.26 15.69 -16.19
N ILE A 205 -14.02 14.99 -17.03
CA ILE A 205 -13.54 14.43 -18.29
C ILE A 205 -13.11 15.55 -19.24
N ASP A 206 -13.91 16.62 -19.39
CA ASP A 206 -13.58 17.77 -20.23
C ASP A 206 -12.34 18.53 -19.74
N GLY A 207 -12.18 18.65 -18.42
CA GLY A 207 -10.97 19.21 -17.80
C GLY A 207 -9.73 18.38 -18.12
N TRP A 208 -9.83 17.06 -18.06
CA TRP A 208 -8.74 16.15 -18.40
C TRP A 208 -8.40 16.18 -19.89
N LEU A 209 -9.40 16.19 -20.78
CA LEU A 209 -9.21 16.27 -22.23
C LEU A 209 -8.54 17.58 -22.66
N ARG A 210 -8.92 18.72 -22.06
CA ARG A 210 -8.27 20.02 -22.31
C ARG A 210 -6.79 19.98 -21.92
N LYS A 211 -6.47 19.52 -20.72
CA LYS A 211 -5.07 19.37 -20.24
C LYS A 211 -4.24 18.43 -21.13
N LYS A 212 -4.86 17.39 -21.68
CA LYS A 212 -4.19 16.45 -22.59
C LYS A 212 -3.92 17.08 -23.96
N ASN A 213 -4.84 17.88 -24.49
CA ASN A 213 -4.66 18.58 -25.76
C ASN A 213 -3.64 19.73 -25.66
N GLU A 214 -3.62 20.48 -24.57
CA GLU A 214 -2.62 21.53 -24.32
C GLU A 214 -1.18 20.97 -24.30
N LYS A 215 -0.99 19.79 -23.68
CA LYS A 215 0.30 19.07 -23.68
C LYS A 215 0.74 18.54 -25.04
N ASN A 216 -0.20 18.33 -25.97
CA ASN A 216 0.10 17.91 -27.33
C ASN A 216 0.39 19.10 -28.26
N LEU A 217 -0.19 20.28 -27.98
CA LEU A 217 0.07 21.52 -28.72
C LEU A 217 1.46 22.12 -28.42
N THR A 218 1.91 22.09 -27.15
CA THR A 218 3.24 22.59 -26.76
C THR A 218 4.42 21.78 -27.31
N LYS A 219 4.18 20.57 -27.83
CA LYS A 219 5.22 19.76 -28.49
C LYS A 219 5.41 20.08 -29.98
N LYS A 220 4.56 20.91 -30.59
CA LYS A 220 4.54 21.14 -32.05
C LYS A 220 5.10 22.48 -32.54
N GLY A 221 5.73 23.29 -31.71
CA GLY A 221 6.22 24.60 -32.14
C GLY A 221 7.42 25.14 -31.39
N VAL A 222 8.62 24.64 -31.68
CA VAL A 222 9.88 25.41 -31.62
C VAL A 222 10.79 24.90 -32.74
N GLN A 223 10.64 25.44 -33.95
CA GLN A 223 11.77 25.50 -34.89
C GLN A 223 12.49 26.81 -34.60
N GLU A 224 13.51 26.75 -33.75
CA GLU A 224 14.45 27.86 -33.60
C GLU A 224 15.25 27.98 -34.90
N THR A 225 15.05 29.09 -35.61
CA THR A 225 15.93 29.54 -36.68
C THR A 225 17.33 29.78 -36.11
N GLN A 226 18.28 28.89 -36.41
CA GLN A 226 19.70 29.15 -36.20
C GLN A 226 20.11 30.38 -37.01
N GLN A 227 20.54 31.44 -36.33
CA GLN A 227 21.23 32.56 -36.96
C GLN A 227 22.65 32.13 -37.35
N TYR A 228 22.91 32.14 -38.66
CA TYR A 228 24.20 31.87 -39.28
C TYR A 228 25.17 33.03 -39.00
N TYR A 229 26.27 32.76 -38.30
CA TYR A 229 27.39 33.70 -38.18
C TYR A 229 28.33 33.52 -39.38
N PRO A 230 28.71 34.61 -40.09
CA PRO A 230 29.67 34.52 -41.18
C PRO A 230 31.08 34.28 -40.62
N VAL A 231 31.80 33.35 -41.25
CA VAL A 231 33.21 33.06 -41.00
C VAL A 231 34.03 34.26 -41.48
N SER A 232 34.84 34.84 -40.60
CA SER A 232 35.82 35.86 -40.99
C SER A 232 36.93 35.21 -41.80
N GLU A 233 37.00 35.58 -43.08
CA GLU A 233 38.13 35.29 -43.96
C GLU A 233 39.42 35.89 -43.37
N GLN A 234 40.41 35.04 -43.13
CA GLN A 234 41.80 35.46 -42.97
C GLN A 234 42.46 35.38 -44.35
N ILE A 235 42.87 36.54 -44.87
CA ILE A 235 43.93 36.70 -45.88
C ILE A 235 45.03 37.52 -45.22
#